data_AF-A0AAN7AHM4-F1
#
_entry.id   AF-A0AAN7AHM4-F1
#
_cell.length_a   1.000
_cell.length_b   1.000
_cell.length_c   1.000
_cell.angle_alpha   90.00
_cell.angle_beta   90.00
_cell.angle_gamma   90.00
#
_symmetry.space_group_name_H-M   'P 1'
#
loop_
_entity.id
_entity.type
_entity.pdbx_description
1 polymer ?
#
loop_
_entity_poly.entity_id
_entity_poly.type
_entity_poly.pdbx_seq_one_letter_code
_entity_poly.pdbx_strand_id
1 'polypeptide(L)'
;MFFKHANGTYKRVPIMQNTALPNGINGGMTVYYTQQDFNSNGNQKITSFKPGFRMVVGNPTTNSLSAGKGNVGLKFVCLENKGTRFPELADFPTKPCKGGIMTVHHFPACWDGKNLDSPDHQSHMYNTGKEAFQNAGPCPASHPVRMPQVAYETLWDTTQFNNMWPKDGSQPFTLSYGDNKGYGTHADYLFGWKGDSLQRAMDHSCMFNACENGRPLKSQAVAAMNRCSIKKMVNEDTGDTWIKAMPGHVM
;
A
#
# COMPACT_ATOMS: atom_id res chain seq x y z
N MET A 1 5.55 0.20 -10.45
CA MET A 1 6.96 0.63 -10.52
C MET A 1 7.60 0.07 -11.78
N PHE A 2 8.47 0.85 -12.41
CA PHE A 2 9.29 0.45 -13.55
C PHE A 2 10.77 0.62 -13.21
N PHE A 3 11.61 -0.23 -13.78
CA PHE A 3 13.06 -0.07 -13.80
C PHE A 3 13.47 0.52 -15.15
N LYS A 4 14.29 1.58 -15.14
CA LYS A 4 14.89 2.21 -16.31
C LYS A 4 16.34 1.73 -16.45
N HIS A 5 16.62 1.00 -17.52
CA HIS A 5 17.98 0.55 -17.83
C HIS A 5 18.82 1.68 -18.42
N ALA A 6 20.15 1.56 -18.32
CA ALA A 6 21.10 2.56 -18.82
C ALA A 6 20.99 2.82 -20.34
N ASN A 7 20.46 1.86 -21.10
CA ASN A 7 20.18 2.02 -22.53
C ASN A 7 18.87 2.78 -22.84
N GLY A 8 18.18 3.30 -21.82
CA GLY A 8 16.94 4.05 -21.96
C GLY A 8 15.65 3.22 -22.01
N THR A 9 15.74 1.89 -22.01
CA THR A 9 14.55 1.01 -21.98
C THR A 9 14.00 0.82 -20.57
N TYR A 10 12.72 0.49 -20.47
CA TYR A 10 12.01 0.27 -19.22
C TYR A 10 11.54 -1.17 -19.11
N LYS A 11 11.40 -1.67 -17.89
CA LYS A 11 10.74 -2.95 -17.60
C LYS A 11 9.87 -2.81 -16.36
N ARG A 12 8.67 -3.39 -16.37
CA ARG A 12 7.80 -3.39 -15.20
C ARG A 12 8.44 -4.21 -14.10
N VAL A 13 8.48 -3.66 -12.89
CA VAL A 13 8.96 -4.39 -11.72
C VAL A 13 7.87 -5.35 -11.27
N PRO A 14 8.12 -6.68 -11.23
CA PRO A 14 7.15 -7.63 -10.72
C PRO A 14 6.88 -7.38 -9.23
N ILE A 15 5.69 -7.77 -8.80
CA ILE A 15 5.35 -7.84 -7.38
C ILE A 15 5.61 -9.25 -6.85
N MET A 16 5.89 -9.36 -5.55
CA MET A 16 6.13 -10.65 -4.89
C MET A 16 5.30 -10.79 -3.62
N GLN A 17 5.08 -12.03 -3.20
CA GLN A 17 4.32 -12.33 -1.98
C GLN A 17 4.92 -11.66 -0.74
N ASN A 18 4.05 -11.23 0.16
CA ASN A 18 4.40 -10.81 1.50
C ASN A 18 4.53 -12.02 2.43
N THR A 19 5.52 -12.02 3.33
CA THR A 19 5.72 -13.10 4.31
C THR A 19 4.62 -13.19 5.35
N ALA A 20 3.80 -12.14 5.50
CA ALA A 20 2.62 -12.16 6.35
C ALA A 20 1.48 -13.02 5.80
N LEU A 21 1.56 -13.45 4.54
CA LEU A 21 0.53 -14.23 3.87
C LEU A 21 1.00 -15.67 3.57
N PRO A 22 0.07 -16.62 3.35
CA PRO A 22 0.42 -17.98 2.96
C PRO A 22 1.28 -18.06 1.69
N ASN A 23 2.16 -19.06 1.62
CA ASN A 23 3.03 -19.28 0.47
C ASN A 23 2.25 -19.58 -0.82
N GLY A 24 2.77 -19.09 -1.94
CA GLY A 24 2.26 -19.38 -3.29
C GLY A 24 1.31 -18.31 -3.84
N ILE A 25 1.09 -17.21 -3.12
CA ILE A 25 0.39 -16.04 -3.66
C ILE A 25 1.24 -15.41 -4.76
N ASN A 26 0.64 -15.14 -5.92
CA ASN A 26 1.37 -14.73 -7.12
C ASN A 26 1.03 -13.31 -7.62
N GLY A 27 0.37 -12.49 -6.80
CA GLY A 27 0.04 -11.12 -7.14
C GLY A 27 -0.66 -10.35 -6.03
N GLY A 28 -1.16 -9.16 -6.37
CA GLY A 28 -1.88 -8.28 -5.45
C GLY A 28 -1.00 -7.52 -4.45
N MET A 29 -1.67 -6.88 -3.50
CA MET A 29 -1.08 -6.19 -2.37
C MET A 29 -1.56 -6.82 -1.07
N THR A 30 -0.80 -6.69 0.00
CA THR A 30 -1.28 -7.10 1.33
C THR A 30 -2.05 -5.94 1.93
N VAL A 31 -3.29 -6.20 2.35
CA VAL A 31 -4.16 -5.20 2.96
C VAL A 31 -4.43 -5.59 4.40
N TYR A 32 -4.07 -4.69 5.32
CA TYR A 32 -4.32 -4.83 6.75
C TYR A 32 -5.51 -3.98 7.15
N TYR A 33 -6.32 -4.50 8.06
CA TYR A 33 -7.34 -3.76 8.81
C TYR A 33 -7.09 -4.06 10.28
N THR A 34 -6.53 -3.10 11.02
CA THR A 34 -6.25 -3.27 12.46
C THR A 34 -7.12 -2.33 13.29
N GLN A 35 -7.50 -2.80 14.47
CA GLN A 35 -8.23 -1.99 15.44
C GLN A 35 -7.29 -1.03 16.19
N GLN A 36 -6.07 -1.47 16.52
CA GLN A 36 -5.08 -0.66 17.23
C GLN A 36 -3.65 -0.88 16.70
N ASP A 37 -3.05 -2.04 16.94
CA ASP A 37 -1.69 -2.38 16.50
C ASP A 37 -1.54 -3.90 16.24
N PHE A 38 -0.31 -4.40 16.13
CA PHE A 38 -0.04 -5.83 15.90
C PHE A 38 -0.21 -6.73 17.13
N ASN A 39 -0.26 -6.15 18.33
CA ASN A 39 -0.25 -6.89 19.59
C ASN A 39 -1.60 -6.84 20.31
N SER A 40 -2.42 -5.82 20.05
CA SER A 40 -3.67 -5.56 20.74
C SER A 40 -4.74 -5.02 19.78
N ASN A 41 -6.02 -5.30 20.09
CA ASN A 41 -7.18 -4.68 19.44
C ASN A 41 -7.59 -3.35 20.11
N GLY A 42 -6.98 -3.01 21.24
CA GLY A 42 -7.18 -1.77 22.00
C GLY A 42 -8.49 -1.64 22.75
N ASN A 43 -9.39 -2.62 22.64
CA ASN A 43 -10.74 -2.60 23.21
C ASN A 43 -11.49 -1.27 22.97
N GLN A 44 -11.19 -0.57 21.87
CA GLN A 44 -11.91 0.62 21.44
C GLN A 44 -12.98 0.22 20.44
N LYS A 45 -14.11 0.93 20.46
CA LYS A 45 -15.13 0.75 19.43
C LYS A 45 -14.58 1.23 18.09
N ILE A 46 -14.55 0.34 17.11
CA ILE A 46 -14.17 0.65 15.74
C ILE A 46 -15.41 0.61 14.85
N THR A 47 -15.67 1.71 14.14
CA THR A 47 -16.74 1.78 13.15
C THR A 47 -16.18 1.39 11.79
N SER A 48 -16.72 0.33 11.18
CA SER A 48 -16.29 -0.09 9.84
C SER A 48 -16.69 0.91 8.75
N PHE A 49 -15.97 0.88 7.63
CA PHE A 49 -16.31 1.65 6.43
C PHE A 49 -17.71 1.28 5.92
N LYS A 50 -18.45 2.28 5.44
CA LYS A 50 -19.81 2.10 4.91
C LYS A 50 -19.79 1.85 3.40
N PRO A 51 -20.83 1.22 2.82
CA PRO A 51 -20.98 1.13 1.38
C PRO A 51 -20.86 2.50 0.69
N GLY A 52 -20.04 2.57 -0.35
CA GLY A 52 -19.74 3.81 -1.07
C GLY A 52 -18.58 4.63 -0.50
N PHE A 53 -17.98 4.22 0.62
CA PHE A 53 -16.84 4.91 1.21
C PHE A 53 -15.61 4.89 0.29
N ARG A 54 -14.94 6.05 0.16
CA ARG A 54 -13.73 6.22 -0.64
C ARG A 54 -12.75 7.13 0.09
N MET A 55 -11.46 6.80 0.06
CA MET A 55 -10.42 7.71 0.55
C MET A 55 -9.12 7.52 -0.24
N VAL A 56 -8.35 8.58 -0.37
CA VAL A 56 -7.02 8.56 -0.99
C VAL A 56 -5.99 8.99 0.04
N VAL A 57 -4.77 8.48 -0.07
CA VAL A 57 -3.62 8.95 0.70
C VAL A 57 -2.49 9.32 -0.24
N GLY A 58 -1.79 10.41 0.06
CA GLY A 58 -0.73 10.92 -0.80
C GLY A 58 -1.24 11.72 -1.98
N ASN A 59 -0.31 12.17 -2.80
CA ASN A 59 -0.61 13.04 -3.93
C ASN A 59 0.47 12.88 -5.00
N PRO A 60 0.12 12.47 -6.24
CA PRO A 60 1.09 12.28 -7.32
C PRO A 60 1.81 13.56 -7.75
N THR A 61 1.30 14.73 -7.39
CA THR A 61 1.95 16.03 -7.67
C THR A 61 3.01 16.41 -6.63
N THR A 62 3.20 15.61 -5.58
CA THR A 62 4.23 15.84 -4.56
C THR A 62 5.61 15.71 -5.19
N ASN A 63 6.38 16.80 -5.21
CA ASN A 63 7.64 16.90 -5.95
C ASN A 63 8.83 17.34 -5.09
N SER A 64 8.66 17.45 -3.76
CA SER A 64 9.71 17.82 -2.83
C SER A 64 9.83 16.82 -1.68
N LEU A 65 11.06 16.61 -1.21
CA LEU A 65 11.34 15.70 -0.09
C LEU A 65 10.68 16.16 1.21
N SER A 66 10.58 17.48 1.45
CA SER A 66 9.94 18.01 2.66
C SER A 66 8.45 17.68 2.69
N ALA A 67 7.74 17.83 1.56
CA ALA A 67 6.35 17.44 1.45
C ALA A 67 6.18 15.91 1.55
N GLY A 68 7.04 15.13 0.91
CA GLY A 68 7.06 13.66 1.04
C GLY A 68 7.25 13.20 2.49
N LYS A 69 8.22 13.79 3.21
CA LYS A 69 8.45 13.52 4.64
C LYS A 69 7.27 13.89 5.54
N GLY A 70 6.47 14.89 5.16
CA GLY A 70 5.26 15.27 5.88
C GLY A 70 4.17 14.18 5.87
N ASN A 71 4.23 13.23 4.95
CA ASN A 71 3.31 12.10 4.90
C ASN A 71 3.78 10.98 5.83
N VAL A 72 3.24 10.95 7.05
CA VAL A 72 3.60 10.00 8.11
C VAL A 72 3.34 8.53 7.72
N GLY A 73 2.47 8.28 6.74
CA GLY A 73 2.06 6.94 6.32
C GLY A 73 2.56 6.45 4.97
N LEU A 74 3.36 7.24 4.24
CA LEU A 74 3.77 6.93 2.86
C LEU A 74 5.26 6.64 2.80
N LYS A 75 5.63 5.36 2.81
CA LYS A 75 7.01 4.95 3.05
C LYS A 75 7.50 3.91 2.05
N PHE A 76 8.82 3.87 1.88
CA PHE A 76 9.56 2.79 1.24
C PHE A 76 10.40 2.05 2.27
N VAL A 77 10.61 0.76 2.08
CA VAL A 77 11.57 -0.03 2.86
C VAL A 77 12.51 -0.73 1.89
N CYS A 78 13.81 -0.51 2.05
CA CYS A 78 14.83 -1.26 1.34
C CYS A 78 15.01 -2.61 2.03
N LEU A 79 14.53 -3.68 1.41
CA LEU A 79 14.46 -4.99 2.05
C LEU A 79 15.84 -5.67 2.02
N GLU A 80 16.29 -6.19 3.16
CA GLU A 80 17.37 -7.19 3.20
C GLU A 80 16.79 -8.58 2.89
N ASN A 81 15.56 -8.84 3.35
CA ASN A 81 14.73 -9.98 2.98
C ASN A 81 13.24 -9.58 3.05
N LYS A 82 12.32 -10.46 2.62
CA LYS A 82 10.88 -10.16 2.58
C LYS A 82 10.25 -9.84 3.95
N GLY A 83 10.93 -10.19 5.05
CA GLY A 83 10.53 -9.87 6.43
C GLY A 83 11.07 -8.54 6.95
N THR A 84 11.92 -7.83 6.20
CA THR A 84 12.42 -6.50 6.60
C THR A 84 11.26 -5.49 6.65
N ARG A 85 11.21 -4.67 7.70
CA ARG A 85 10.19 -3.61 7.89
C ARG A 85 10.77 -2.23 8.16
N PHE A 86 12.06 -2.15 8.52
CA PHE A 86 12.73 -0.91 8.89
C PHE A 86 14.16 -0.86 8.31
N PRO A 87 14.74 0.36 8.16
CA PRO A 87 14.10 1.65 8.37
C PRO A 87 13.07 1.99 7.28
N GLU A 88 12.09 2.81 7.63
CA GLU A 88 11.18 3.42 6.67
C GLU A 88 11.84 4.65 6.04
N LEU A 89 11.68 4.81 4.73
CA LEU A 89 12.25 5.89 3.92
C LEU A 89 11.11 6.71 3.32
N ALA A 90 11.29 8.04 3.22
CA ALA A 90 10.30 8.93 2.61
C ALA A 90 10.38 8.97 1.08
N ASP A 91 11.39 8.31 0.52
CA ASP A 91 11.78 8.37 -0.89
C ASP A 91 12.37 7.04 -1.36
N PHE A 92 12.64 6.93 -2.66
CA PHE A 92 13.21 5.71 -3.20
C PHE A 92 14.56 5.38 -2.54
N PRO A 93 14.82 4.10 -2.22
CA PRO A 93 16.15 3.64 -1.84
C PRO A 93 17.21 4.06 -2.86
N THR A 94 18.31 4.63 -2.38
CA THR A 94 19.42 5.14 -3.21
C THR A 94 20.45 4.08 -3.58
N LYS A 95 20.22 2.82 -3.18
CA LYS A 95 21.09 1.67 -3.41
C LYS A 95 20.26 0.42 -3.75
N PRO A 96 20.86 -0.59 -4.38
CA PRO A 96 20.23 -1.89 -4.55
C PRO A 96 19.77 -2.50 -3.22
N CYS A 97 18.57 -3.07 -3.21
CA CYS A 97 17.99 -3.73 -2.05
C CYS A 97 18.02 -5.26 -2.27
N LYS A 98 18.69 -6.00 -1.39
CA LYS A 98 18.94 -7.44 -1.56
C LYS A 98 17.66 -8.26 -1.66
N GLY A 99 16.64 -7.88 -0.90
CA GLY A 99 15.35 -8.53 -0.81
C GLY A 99 14.22 -7.81 -1.54
N GLY A 100 14.51 -6.79 -2.35
CA GLY A 100 13.52 -5.97 -3.04
C GLY A 100 13.17 -4.65 -2.37
N ILE A 101 12.12 -3.97 -2.85
CA ILE A 101 11.59 -2.73 -2.26
C ILE A 101 10.18 -3.00 -1.78
N MET A 102 9.81 -2.55 -0.59
CA MET A 102 8.42 -2.50 -0.16
C MET A 102 7.92 -1.06 -0.17
N THR A 103 6.70 -0.85 -0.63
CA THR A 103 5.95 0.40 -0.40
C THR A 103 4.86 0.15 0.63
N VAL A 104 4.75 1.06 1.59
CA VAL A 104 3.73 1.03 2.64
C VAL A 104 2.88 2.30 2.56
N HIS A 105 1.57 2.12 2.62
CA HIS A 105 0.59 3.20 2.60
C HIS A 105 -0.37 3.04 3.76
N HIS A 106 -0.16 3.82 4.83
CA HIS A 106 -1.09 3.91 5.96
C HIS A 106 -2.17 4.95 5.69
N PHE A 107 -3.41 4.55 5.94
CA PHE A 107 -4.58 5.41 5.82
C PHE A 107 -4.94 6.07 7.15
N PRO A 108 -5.46 7.31 7.10
CA PRO A 108 -6.09 7.93 8.25
C PRO A 108 -7.20 7.06 8.84
N ALA A 109 -7.39 7.13 10.15
CA ALA A 109 -8.34 6.27 10.87
C ALA A 109 -9.38 7.06 11.68
N CYS A 110 -9.48 8.37 11.49
CA CYS A 110 -10.49 9.22 12.12
C CYS A 110 -11.39 9.82 11.04
N TRP A 111 -12.68 9.55 11.12
CA TRP A 111 -13.68 9.98 10.14
C TRP A 111 -14.60 11.07 10.70
N ASP A 112 -15.02 12.01 9.85
CA ASP A 112 -15.95 13.09 10.21
C ASP A 112 -17.35 12.62 10.63
N GLY A 113 -17.67 11.33 10.43
CA GLY A 113 -18.94 10.73 10.82
C GLY A 113 -20.09 11.00 9.86
N LYS A 114 -19.86 11.76 8.78
CA LYS A 114 -20.89 12.26 7.87
C LYS A 114 -20.62 11.87 6.42
N ASN A 115 -19.44 12.17 5.88
CA ASN A 115 -19.17 12.10 4.45
C ASN A 115 -18.52 10.77 4.07
N LEU A 116 -19.14 10.01 3.17
CA LEU A 116 -18.53 8.78 2.64
C LEU A 116 -17.35 9.05 1.71
N ASP A 117 -17.29 10.27 1.19
CA ASP A 117 -16.26 10.77 0.30
C ASP A 117 -16.25 12.29 0.39
N SER A 118 -15.13 12.93 0.07
CA SER A 118 -14.98 14.38 -0.05
C SER A 118 -14.49 14.74 -1.47
N PRO A 119 -14.63 15.98 -1.95
CA PRO A 119 -14.19 16.35 -3.29
C PRO A 119 -12.70 16.07 -3.58
N ASP A 120 -11.88 16.09 -2.54
CA ASP A 120 -10.44 15.78 -2.58
C ASP A 120 -10.11 14.33 -2.14
N HIS A 121 -11.14 13.52 -1.87
CA HIS A 121 -11.08 12.16 -1.33
C HIS A 121 -10.27 12.01 -0.02
N GLN A 122 -10.01 13.12 0.70
CA GLN A 122 -9.09 13.16 1.84
C GLN A 122 -9.68 13.89 3.06
N SER A 123 -10.26 15.08 2.87
CA SER A 123 -10.66 15.98 3.96
C SER A 123 -11.75 15.48 4.90
N HIS A 124 -12.49 14.42 4.53
CA HIS A 124 -13.43 13.74 5.42
C HIS A 124 -12.74 12.79 6.42
N MET A 125 -11.42 12.64 6.29
CA MET A 125 -10.57 11.80 7.14
C MET A 125 -9.44 12.61 7.79
N TYR A 126 -9.03 12.20 8.98
CA TYR A 126 -7.97 12.83 9.74
C TYR A 126 -6.95 11.83 10.24
N ASN A 127 -5.67 12.14 10.01
CA ASN A 127 -4.58 11.24 10.37
C ASN A 127 -4.02 11.58 11.75
N THR A 128 -4.12 10.63 12.68
CA THR A 128 -3.45 10.67 13.99
C THR A 128 -2.41 9.57 14.14
N GLY A 129 -2.14 8.85 13.06
CA GLY A 129 -1.16 7.76 13.00
C GLY A 129 0.27 8.27 13.14
N LYS A 130 1.15 7.32 13.45
CA LYS A 130 2.60 7.50 13.46
C LYS A 130 3.21 6.60 12.40
N GLU A 131 4.53 6.69 12.25
CA GLU A 131 5.28 5.76 11.40
C GLU A 131 5.13 4.33 11.91
N ALA A 132 5.17 3.37 10.98
CA ALA A 132 4.78 1.97 11.19
C ALA A 132 3.36 1.76 11.75
N PHE A 133 3.03 0.50 12.08
CA PHE A 133 1.76 0.08 12.69
C PHE A 133 1.67 0.46 14.18
N GLN A 134 2.08 1.67 14.53
CA GLN A 134 1.97 2.21 15.87
C GLN A 134 0.55 2.68 16.16
N ASN A 135 0.17 2.63 17.44
CA ASN A 135 -1.12 3.10 17.88
C ASN A 135 -1.34 4.58 17.53
N ALA A 136 -2.44 4.86 16.84
CA ALA A 136 -2.86 6.20 16.47
C ALA A 136 -3.35 7.00 17.70
N GLY A 137 -3.06 8.31 17.72
CA GLY A 137 -3.57 9.22 18.76
C GLY A 137 -5.10 9.36 18.72
N PRO A 138 -5.73 9.93 19.77
CA PRO A 138 -7.19 10.09 19.84
C PRO A 138 -7.73 10.90 18.67
N CYS A 139 -8.92 10.56 18.20
CA CYS A 139 -9.57 11.28 17.12
C CYS A 139 -10.02 12.68 17.58
N PRO A 140 -9.81 13.73 16.76
CA PRO A 140 -10.24 15.09 17.11
C PRO A 140 -11.75 15.23 16.99
N ALA A 141 -12.31 16.28 17.61
CA ALA A 141 -13.74 16.58 17.55
C ALA A 141 -14.27 16.80 16.13
N SER A 142 -13.43 17.23 15.18
CA SER A 142 -13.80 17.37 13.77
C SER A 142 -13.95 16.02 13.06
N HIS A 143 -13.32 14.96 13.57
CA HIS A 143 -13.31 13.62 12.99
C HIS A 143 -13.52 12.54 14.07
N PRO A 144 -14.65 12.57 14.79
CA PRO A 144 -14.78 11.87 16.06
C PRO A 144 -14.94 10.35 15.92
N VAL A 145 -15.16 9.83 14.71
CA VAL A 145 -15.45 8.41 14.49
C VAL A 145 -14.16 7.64 14.21
N ARG A 146 -13.75 6.77 15.14
CA ARG A 146 -12.64 5.85 14.91
C ARG A 146 -13.03 4.77 13.91
N MET A 147 -12.22 4.64 12.87
CA MET A 147 -12.31 3.63 11.81
C MET A 147 -11.12 2.67 11.90
N PRO A 148 -11.12 1.52 11.19
CA PRO A 148 -9.97 0.63 11.15
C PRO A 148 -8.74 1.35 10.60
N GLN A 149 -7.57 1.06 11.16
CA GLN A 149 -6.30 1.46 10.56
C GLN A 149 -6.04 0.56 9.36
N VAL A 150 -6.19 1.12 8.17
CA VAL A 150 -5.92 0.44 6.91
C VAL A 150 -4.48 0.69 6.52
N ALA A 151 -3.78 -0.36 6.12
CA ALA A 151 -2.45 -0.24 5.53
C ALA A 151 -2.32 -1.15 4.33
N TYR A 152 -1.69 -0.66 3.27
CA TYR A 152 -1.31 -1.47 2.12
C TYR A 152 0.20 -1.68 2.14
N GLU A 153 0.62 -2.93 1.92
CA GLU A 153 2.02 -3.27 1.63
C GLU A 153 2.10 -3.87 0.23
N THR A 154 2.92 -3.28 -0.63
CA THR A 154 3.28 -3.86 -1.93
C THR A 154 4.76 -4.13 -1.96
N LEU A 155 5.13 -5.40 -2.16
CA LEU A 155 6.52 -5.82 -2.29
C LEU A 155 6.89 -5.94 -3.77
N TRP A 156 7.88 -5.17 -4.17
CA TRP A 156 8.42 -5.09 -5.52
C TRP A 156 9.69 -5.95 -5.60
N ASP A 157 9.69 -6.93 -6.51
CA ASP A 157 10.85 -7.77 -6.77
C ASP A 157 11.86 -7.02 -7.66
N THR A 158 12.63 -6.16 -7.01
CA THR A 158 13.71 -5.40 -7.67
C THR A 158 15.02 -6.19 -7.75
N THR A 159 15.08 -7.40 -7.20
CA THR A 159 16.34 -8.15 -7.01
C THR A 159 17.02 -8.48 -8.35
N GLN A 160 16.22 -8.74 -9.38
CA GLN A 160 16.68 -8.98 -10.75
C GLN A 160 17.44 -7.79 -11.36
N PHE A 161 17.30 -6.58 -10.79
CA PHE A 161 17.94 -5.37 -11.29
C PHE A 161 19.17 -4.93 -10.48
N ASN A 162 19.52 -5.65 -9.40
CA ASN A 162 20.59 -5.24 -8.49
C ASN A 162 21.96 -5.10 -9.19
N ASN A 163 22.23 -5.91 -10.22
CA ASN A 163 23.47 -5.87 -11.00
C ASN A 163 23.42 -4.89 -12.19
N MET A 164 22.31 -4.17 -12.36
CA MET A 164 22.08 -3.21 -13.45
C MET A 164 21.96 -1.76 -12.93
N TRP A 165 22.38 -1.51 -11.68
CA TRP A 165 22.33 -0.17 -11.10
C TRP A 165 23.16 0.82 -11.93
N PRO A 166 22.67 2.05 -12.17
CA PRO A 166 23.43 3.06 -12.90
C PRO A 166 24.77 3.38 -12.22
N LYS A 167 25.85 3.41 -13.01
CA LYS A 167 27.22 3.69 -12.52
C LYS A 167 27.37 5.13 -12.01
N ASP A 168 26.54 6.05 -12.50
CA ASP A 168 26.49 7.45 -12.06
C ASP A 168 25.70 7.64 -10.76
N GLY A 169 25.14 6.57 -10.18
CA GLY A 169 24.33 6.62 -8.97
C GLY A 169 22.93 7.17 -9.17
N SER A 170 22.48 7.41 -10.41
CA SER A 170 21.12 7.84 -10.69
C SER A 170 20.09 6.80 -10.25
N GLN A 171 18.89 7.27 -9.86
CA GLN A 171 17.79 6.40 -9.44
C GLN A 171 17.21 5.66 -10.66
N PRO A 172 17.27 4.32 -10.74
CA PRO A 172 16.74 3.59 -11.87
C PRO A 172 15.24 3.29 -11.75
N PHE A 173 14.62 3.44 -10.58
CA PHE A 173 13.20 3.17 -10.41
C PHE A 173 12.34 4.41 -10.64
N THR A 174 11.16 4.17 -11.20
CA THR A 174 10.14 5.20 -11.40
C THR A 174 8.74 4.64 -11.17
N LEU A 175 7.83 5.48 -10.68
CA LEU A 175 6.40 5.21 -10.65
C LEU A 175 5.81 5.42 -12.05
N SER A 176 4.63 4.86 -12.32
CA SER A 176 4.03 4.82 -13.67
C SER A 176 3.76 6.19 -14.29
N TYR A 177 3.73 7.26 -13.50
CA TYR A 177 3.54 8.64 -13.96
C TYR A 177 4.85 9.44 -14.08
N GLY A 178 6.01 8.79 -13.96
CA GLY A 178 7.32 9.42 -14.18
C GLY A 178 8.05 9.89 -12.92
N ASP A 179 7.47 9.74 -11.73
CA ASP A 179 8.17 10.06 -10.48
C ASP A 179 9.34 9.10 -10.25
N ASN A 180 10.57 9.63 -10.31
CA ASN A 180 11.82 8.93 -10.05
C ASN A 180 12.44 9.31 -8.69
N LYS A 181 11.65 9.93 -7.81
CA LYS A 181 12.02 10.31 -6.44
C LYS A 181 11.23 9.50 -5.42
N GLY A 182 9.99 9.13 -5.75
CA GLY A 182 9.08 8.36 -4.90
C GLY A 182 8.17 9.24 -4.03
N TYR A 183 8.27 10.56 -4.13
CA TYR A 183 7.57 11.50 -3.26
C TYR A 183 6.06 11.52 -3.47
N GLY A 184 5.56 11.24 -4.68
CA GLY A 184 4.13 11.29 -4.99
C GLY A 184 3.48 9.92 -5.05
N THR A 185 4.04 8.95 -4.33
CA THR A 185 3.34 7.69 -4.06
C THR A 185 1.98 7.97 -3.40
N HIS A 186 0.97 7.20 -3.79
CA HIS A 186 -0.39 7.32 -3.27
C HIS A 186 -1.07 5.96 -3.27
N ALA A 187 -2.17 5.85 -2.54
CA ALA A 187 -3.02 4.68 -2.56
C ALA A 187 -4.49 5.06 -2.36
N ASP A 188 -5.35 4.27 -2.98
CA ASP A 188 -6.79 4.52 -3.02
C ASP A 188 -7.52 3.39 -2.30
N TYR A 189 -8.40 3.77 -1.38
CA TYR A 189 -9.34 2.87 -0.75
C TYR A 189 -10.72 3.06 -1.37
N LEU A 190 -11.31 1.94 -1.78
CA LEU A 190 -12.71 1.87 -2.15
C LEU A 190 -13.36 0.76 -1.33
N PHE A 191 -14.55 1.04 -0.79
CA PHE A 191 -15.31 0.04 -0.05
C PHE A 191 -15.57 -1.21 -0.91
N GLY A 192 -15.16 -2.38 -0.40
CA GLY A 192 -15.35 -3.68 -1.06
C GLY A 192 -15.84 -4.80 -0.15
N TRP A 193 -16.26 -4.49 1.09
CA TRP A 193 -16.67 -5.51 2.06
C TRP A 193 -18.10 -5.99 1.83
N LYS A 194 -18.34 -7.30 1.97
CA LYS A 194 -19.67 -7.88 1.81
C LYS A 194 -20.48 -7.74 3.09
N GLY A 195 -21.59 -7.00 3.01
CA GLY A 195 -22.50 -6.79 4.14
C GLY A 195 -21.77 -6.20 5.35
N ASP A 196 -22.07 -6.72 6.54
CA ASP A 196 -21.50 -6.34 7.84
C ASP A 196 -20.19 -7.09 8.18
N SER A 197 -19.56 -7.77 7.21
CA SER A 197 -18.41 -8.65 7.50
C SER A 197 -17.23 -7.93 8.14
N LEU A 198 -16.92 -6.71 7.69
CA LEU A 198 -15.87 -5.91 8.33
C LEU A 198 -16.26 -5.51 9.75
N GLN A 199 -17.51 -5.06 9.97
CA GLN A 199 -17.97 -4.68 11.30
C GLN A 199 -17.86 -5.85 12.29
N ARG A 200 -18.29 -7.05 11.90
CA ARG A 200 -18.14 -8.24 12.75
C ARG A 200 -16.68 -8.51 13.12
N ALA A 201 -15.76 -8.34 12.19
CA ALA A 201 -14.33 -8.50 12.47
C ALA A 201 -13.82 -7.42 13.44
N MET A 202 -14.26 -6.18 13.26
CA MET A 202 -13.88 -5.06 14.12
C MET A 202 -14.45 -5.17 15.54
N ASP A 203 -15.63 -5.78 15.70
CA ASP A 203 -16.26 -6.04 17.00
C ASP A 203 -15.69 -7.27 17.71
N HIS A 204 -14.91 -8.11 17.02
CA HIS A 204 -14.31 -9.31 17.58
C HIS A 204 -12.90 -9.04 18.13
N SER A 205 -12.47 -9.83 19.11
CA SER A 205 -11.10 -9.83 19.64
C SER A 205 -10.07 -10.52 18.75
N CYS A 206 -10.47 -10.96 17.55
CA CYS A 206 -9.58 -11.71 16.67
C CYS A 206 -8.57 -10.73 16.04
N MET A 207 -7.39 -11.26 15.70
CA MET A 207 -6.37 -10.52 14.97
C MET A 207 -5.78 -11.41 13.87
N PHE A 208 -5.57 -10.84 12.69
CA PHE A 208 -4.96 -11.51 11.54
C PHE A 208 -5.61 -12.88 11.27
N ASN A 209 -4.81 -13.94 11.23
CA ASN A 209 -5.27 -15.30 10.93
C ASN A 209 -6.26 -15.85 11.98
N ALA A 210 -6.30 -15.29 13.19
CA ALA A 210 -7.31 -15.67 14.18
C ALA A 210 -8.72 -15.24 13.76
N CYS A 211 -8.85 -14.31 12.81
CA CYS A 211 -10.14 -13.91 12.26
C CYS A 211 -10.70 -14.87 11.20
N GLU A 212 -9.91 -15.83 10.73
CA GLU A 212 -10.26 -16.71 9.62
C GLU A 212 -11.18 -17.88 10.02
N ASN A 213 -11.54 -18.72 9.05
CA ASN A 213 -12.30 -19.96 9.25
C ASN A 213 -13.64 -19.75 9.97
N GLY A 214 -14.27 -18.60 9.71
CA GLY A 214 -15.56 -18.21 10.29
C GLY A 214 -15.46 -17.52 11.64
N ARG A 215 -14.29 -16.99 12.05
CA ARG A 215 -14.07 -16.42 13.39
C ARG A 215 -13.67 -14.93 13.42
N PRO A 216 -14.39 -14.00 12.78
CA PRO A 216 -15.72 -14.13 12.17
C PRO A 216 -15.70 -14.13 10.63
N LEU A 217 -14.51 -14.14 10.02
CA LEU A 217 -14.32 -14.01 8.57
C LEU A 217 -14.13 -15.37 7.93
N LYS A 218 -14.69 -15.52 6.73
CA LYS A 218 -14.36 -16.65 5.85
C LYS A 218 -12.97 -16.42 5.24
N SER A 219 -12.22 -17.50 5.09
CA SER A 219 -10.93 -17.52 4.40
C SER A 219 -11.04 -18.30 3.08
N GLN A 220 -10.04 -18.13 2.22
CA GLN A 220 -9.93 -18.82 0.94
C GLN A 220 -8.52 -19.36 0.74
N ALA A 221 -8.41 -20.56 0.18
CA ALA A 221 -7.12 -21.17 -0.12
C ALA A 221 -6.38 -20.40 -1.22
N VAL A 222 -5.04 -20.43 -1.19
CA VAL A 222 -4.16 -19.70 -2.13
C VAL A 222 -4.53 -19.92 -3.60
N ALA A 223 -4.83 -21.16 -3.99
CA ALA A 223 -5.24 -21.47 -5.35
C ALA A 223 -6.53 -20.74 -5.78
N ALA A 224 -7.47 -20.53 -4.86
CA ALA A 224 -8.68 -19.74 -5.14
C ALA A 224 -8.37 -18.24 -5.19
N MET A 225 -7.49 -17.74 -4.31
CA MET A 225 -7.05 -16.33 -4.33
C MET A 225 -6.42 -15.97 -5.67
N ASN A 226 -5.50 -16.80 -6.16
CA ASN A 226 -4.77 -16.57 -7.41
C ASN A 226 -5.67 -16.65 -8.65
N ARG A 227 -6.88 -17.22 -8.55
CA ARG A 227 -7.89 -17.20 -9.63
C ARG A 227 -8.70 -15.89 -9.67
N CYS A 228 -8.64 -15.08 -8.62
CA CYS A 228 -9.30 -13.77 -8.57
C CYS A 228 -8.47 -12.74 -9.35
N SER A 229 -8.56 -12.80 -10.67
CA SER A 229 -7.85 -11.92 -11.60
C SER A 229 -8.81 -11.17 -12.50
N ILE A 230 -8.52 -9.90 -12.78
CA ILE A 230 -9.21 -9.13 -13.81
C ILE A 230 -8.53 -9.33 -15.17
N LYS A 231 -9.32 -9.34 -16.25
CA LYS A 231 -8.77 -9.37 -17.62
C LYS A 231 -8.10 -8.04 -17.94
N LYS A 232 -7.05 -8.06 -18.76
CA LYS A 232 -6.48 -6.83 -19.34
C LYS A 232 -7.59 -6.09 -20.10
N MET A 233 -7.86 -4.85 -19.70
CA MET A 233 -8.91 -4.01 -20.32
C MET A 233 -8.36 -3.11 -21.44
N VAL A 234 -7.06 -2.82 -21.39
CA VAL A 234 -6.36 -2.01 -22.38
C VAL A 234 -5.30 -2.90 -23.05
N ASN A 235 -5.27 -2.87 -24.39
CA ASN A 235 -4.27 -3.58 -25.17
C ASN A 235 -3.05 -2.68 -25.39
N GLU A 236 -2.15 -2.68 -24.41
CA GLU A 236 -0.91 -1.92 -24.41
C GLU A 236 0.21 -2.79 -23.83
N ASP A 237 1.44 -2.61 -24.33
CA ASP A 237 2.60 -3.27 -23.72
C ASP A 237 2.92 -2.63 -22.37
N THR A 238 2.56 -3.33 -21.30
CA THR A 238 2.76 -2.87 -19.92
C THR A 238 4.18 -3.13 -19.39
N GLY A 239 5.12 -3.55 -20.23
CA GLY A 239 6.51 -3.80 -19.82
C GLY A 239 6.72 -5.17 -19.19
N ASP A 240 5.96 -6.18 -19.63
CA ASP A 240 6.24 -7.59 -19.30
C ASP A 240 7.61 -8.00 -19.88
N THR A 241 7.99 -7.40 -21.01
CA THR A 241 9.33 -7.35 -21.59
C THR A 241 9.92 -5.93 -21.53
N TRP A 242 11.13 -5.75 -22.06
CA TRP A 242 11.72 -4.41 -22.17
C TRP A 242 10.96 -3.56 -23.20
N ILE A 243 10.61 -2.33 -22.82
CA ILE A 243 9.87 -1.35 -23.65
C ILE A 243 10.66 -0.06 -23.80
N LYS A 244 10.47 0.68 -24.90
CA LYS A 244 11.20 1.93 -25.18
C LYS A 244 10.66 3.14 -24.42
N ALA A 245 9.37 3.12 -24.08
CA ALA A 245 8.68 4.15 -23.32
C ALA A 245 7.76 3.48 -22.31
N MET A 246 7.45 4.14 -21.19
CA MET A 246 6.46 3.65 -20.25
C MET A 246 5.05 3.74 -20.83
N PRO A 247 4.11 2.87 -20.38
CA PRO A 247 2.71 2.94 -20.80
C PRO A 247 2.12 4.35 -20.63
N GLY A 248 1.28 4.76 -21.56
CA GLY A 248 0.63 6.07 -21.59
C GLY A 248 1.53 7.27 -21.94
N HIS A 249 2.83 7.06 -22.18
CA HIS A 249 3.73 8.12 -22.65
C HIS A 249 3.86 8.06 -24.17
N VAL A 250 3.74 9.22 -24.83
CA VAL A 250 3.94 9.33 -26.28
C VAL A 250 5.43 9.15 -26.58
N MET A 251 5.76 8.24 -27.51
CA MET A 251 7.14 7.99 -27.98
C MET A 251 7.72 9.20 -28.73
#